data_AF-A0A4Q0LKV4-F1
#
_entry.id   AF-A0A4Q0LKV4-F1
#
_cell.length_a   1.000
_cell.length_b   1.000
_cell.length_c   1.000
_cell.angle_alpha   90.00
_cell.angle_beta   90.00
_cell.angle_gamma   90.00
#
_symmetry.space_group_name_H-M   'P 1'
#
loop_
_entity.id
_entity.type
_entity.pdbx_description
1 polymer ?
#
loop_
_entity_poly.entity_id
_entity_poly.type
_entity_poly.pdbx_seq_one_letter_code
_entity_poly.pdbx_strand_id
1 'polypeptide(L)'
;MSILPSPDQQNEQLFSNSIISFIKKFQVIKLLRKCGFRKEKGISLFSLFLYVLSNVFRDRSLYMQLKMDHFQENFSKNSYYR
;
A
#
# COMPACT_ATOMS: atom_id res chain seq x y z
N MET A 1 10.40 23.96 -6.29
CA MET A 1 10.22 22.82 -7.21
C MET A 1 9.38 21.77 -6.51
N SER A 2 8.11 21.63 -6.88
CA SER A 2 7.26 20.51 -6.45
C SER A 2 7.66 19.27 -7.27
N ILE A 3 8.35 18.33 -6.63
CA ILE A 3 8.88 17.11 -7.25
C ILE A 3 7.75 16.09 -7.54
N LEU A 4 6.56 16.28 -6.96
CA LEU A 4 5.42 15.40 -7.15
C LEU A 4 4.42 16.02 -8.14
N PRO A 5 4.06 15.31 -9.23
CA PRO A 5 2.97 15.74 -10.09
C PRO A 5 1.66 15.73 -9.29
N SER A 6 0.76 16.68 -9.61
CA SER A 6 -0.61 16.69 -9.11
C SER A 6 -1.25 15.30 -9.31
N PRO A 7 -2.05 14.79 -8.36
CA PRO A 7 -2.56 13.42 -8.43
C PRO A 7 -3.67 13.32 -9.47
N ASP A 8 -3.28 13.17 -10.73
CA ASP A 8 -4.18 12.69 -11.78
C ASP A 8 -4.48 11.22 -11.50
N GLN A 9 -5.76 10.82 -11.52
CA GLN A 9 -6.19 9.43 -11.28
C GLN A 9 -5.44 8.43 -12.18
N GLN A 10 -5.05 8.84 -13.38
CA GLN A 10 -4.25 8.03 -14.32
C GLN A 10 -2.84 7.74 -13.78
N ASN A 11 -2.15 8.73 -13.21
CA ASN A 11 -0.84 8.54 -12.59
C ASN A 11 -0.91 7.62 -11.37
N GLU A 12 -1.96 7.75 -10.55
CA GLU A 12 -2.15 6.87 -9.39
C GLU A 12 -2.35 5.39 -9.81
N GLN A 13 -3.05 5.16 -10.92
CA GLN A 13 -3.32 3.83 -11.46
C GLN A 13 -2.08 3.20 -12.11
N LEU A 14 -1.31 3.98 -12.88
CA LEU A 14 -0.02 3.56 -13.43
C LEU A 14 0.98 3.18 -12.32
N PHE A 15 0.97 3.94 -11.22
CA PHE A 15 1.81 3.69 -10.07
C PHE A 15 1.43 2.39 -9.33
N SER A 16 0.13 2.18 -9.05
CA SER A 16 -0.38 0.91 -8.52
C SER A 16 0.05 -0.28 -9.38
N ASN A 17 -0.13 -0.16 -10.70
CA ASN A 17 0.20 -1.22 -11.65
C ASN A 17 1.70 -1.53 -11.66
N SER A 18 2.54 -0.51 -11.52
CA SER A 18 4.00 -0.67 -11.45
C SER A 18 4.44 -1.40 -10.19
N ILE A 19 3.88 -1.05 -9.01
CA ILE A 19 4.13 -1.77 -7.75
C ILE A 19 3.70 -3.24 -7.87
N ILE A 20 2.49 -3.49 -8.37
CA ILE A 20 1.96 -4.85 -8.51
C ILE A 20 2.86 -5.67 -9.45
N SER A 21 3.30 -5.08 -10.56
CA SER A 21 4.18 -5.71 -11.53
C SER A 21 5.54 -6.04 -10.94
N PHE A 22 6.14 -5.11 -10.18
CA PHE A 22 7.38 -5.34 -9.45
C PHE A 22 7.25 -6.52 -8.49
N ILE A 23 6.21 -6.52 -7.65
CA ILE A 23 6.01 -7.57 -6.65
C ILE A 23 5.82 -8.95 -7.30
N LYS A 24 5.09 -9.01 -8.41
CA LYS A 24 4.91 -10.24 -9.19
C LYS A 24 6.23 -10.70 -9.81
N LYS A 25 6.95 -9.81 -10.49
CA LYS A 25 8.20 -10.11 -11.21
C LYS A 25 9.28 -10.66 -10.27
N PHE A 26 9.45 -10.04 -9.11
CA PHE A 26 10.49 -10.42 -8.14
C PHE A 26 9.99 -11.43 -7.08
N GLN A 27 8.75 -11.91 -7.20
CA GLN A 27 8.13 -12.83 -6.24
C GLN A 27 8.29 -12.37 -4.78
N VAL A 28 8.21 -11.05 -4.53
CA VAL A 28 8.53 -10.44 -3.23
C VAL A 28 7.71 -11.07 -2.11
N ILE A 29 6.45 -11.40 -2.38
CA ILE A 29 5.57 -12.05 -1.39
C ILE A 29 6.05 -13.46 -1.02
N LYS A 30 6.60 -14.20 -1.98
CA LYS A 30 7.17 -15.53 -1.73
C LYS A 30 8.39 -15.41 -0.84
N LEU A 31 9.22 -14.39 -1.07
CA LEU A 31 10.40 -14.12 -0.23
C LEU A 31 9.99 -13.71 1.18
N LEU A 32 9.08 -12.74 1.32
CA LEU A 32 8.56 -12.31 2.62
C LEU A 32 7.97 -13.48 3.40
N ARG A 33 7.20 -14.37 2.75
CA ARG A 33 6.65 -15.58 3.38
C ARG A 33 7.73 -16.50 3.93
N LYS A 34 8.86 -16.66 3.22
CA LYS A 34 10.02 -17.42 3.72
C LYS A 34 10.65 -16.76 4.94
N CYS A 35 10.62 -15.44 5.03
CA CYS A 35 11.07 -14.67 6.19
C CYS A 35 10.05 -14.63 7.35
N GLY A 36 8.96 -15.42 7.29
CA GLY A 36 7.97 -15.47 8.36
C GLY A 36 6.81 -14.50 8.22
N PHE A 37 6.67 -13.81 7.07
CA PHE A 37 5.51 -12.96 6.78
C PHE A 37 4.25 -13.82 6.59
N ARG A 38 3.52 -14.04 7.69
CA ARG A 38 2.34 -14.91 7.79
C ARG A 38 1.13 -14.10 8.23
N LYS A 39 -0.03 -14.32 7.60
CA LYS A 39 -1.29 -13.62 7.94
C LYS A 39 -1.55 -13.64 9.44
N GLU A 40 -1.77 -12.46 10.03
CA GLU A 40 -2.29 -12.33 11.39
C GLU A 40 -3.81 -12.10 11.32
N LYS A 41 -4.59 -12.93 12.00
CA LYS A 41 -6.00 -12.70 12.40
C LYS A 41 -6.89 -12.05 11.32
N GLY A 42 -7.09 -12.75 10.19
CA GLY A 42 -8.08 -12.36 9.17
C GLY A 42 -7.68 -11.19 8.27
N ILE A 43 -6.60 -10.47 8.57
CA ILE A 43 -6.12 -9.37 7.74
C ILE A 43 -5.17 -9.90 6.67
N SER A 44 -5.42 -9.50 5.42
CA SER A 44 -4.45 -9.72 4.34
C SER A 44 -3.25 -8.80 4.57
N LEU A 45 -2.21 -9.33 5.22
CA LEU A 45 -0.91 -8.66 5.36
C LEU A 45 -0.35 -8.18 4.01
N PHE A 46 -0.70 -8.86 2.92
CA PHE A 46 -0.36 -8.43 1.58
C PHE A 46 -1.02 -7.09 1.22
N SER A 47 -2.32 -6.94 1.50
CA SER A 47 -3.06 -5.71 1.25
C SER A 47 -2.52 -4.57 2.11
N LEU A 48 -2.24 -4.84 3.39
CA LEU A 48 -1.64 -3.87 4.28
C LEU A 48 -0.24 -3.43 3.80
N PHE A 49 0.61 -4.38 3.41
CA PHE A 49 1.94 -4.10 2.88
C PHE A 49 1.89 -3.27 1.60
N LEU A 50 1.03 -3.65 0.66
CA LEU A 50 0.83 -2.89 -0.58
C LEU A 50 0.36 -1.46 -0.30
N TYR A 51 -0.54 -1.30 0.66
CA TYR A 51 -1.07 0.00 1.03
C TYR A 51 0.00 0.88 1.69
N VAL A 52 0.76 0.35 2.65
CA VAL A 52 1.91 1.04 3.27
C VAL A 52 2.92 1.44 2.21
N LEU A 53 3.32 0.48 1.36
CA LEU A 53 4.29 0.73 0.29
C LEU A 53 3.78 1.81 -0.67
N SER A 54 2.50 1.77 -1.04
CA SER A 54 1.92 2.78 -1.93
C SER A 54 1.89 4.17 -1.28
N ASN A 55 1.57 4.26 0.02
CA ASN A 55 1.56 5.52 0.76
C ASN A 55 2.94 6.17 0.84
N VAL A 56 4.03 5.38 0.95
CA VAL A 56 5.42 5.90 0.95
C VAL A 56 5.71 6.72 -0.31
N PHE A 57 5.13 6.34 -1.45
CA PHE A 57 5.38 7.02 -2.73
C PHE A 57 4.30 8.04 -3.10
N ARG A 58 3.13 8.01 -2.46
CA ARG A 58 2.00 8.90 -2.77
C ARG A 58 1.96 10.17 -1.93
N ASP A 59 2.93 10.38 -1.04
CA ASP A 59 2.95 11.48 -0.07
C ASP A 59 1.60 11.65 0.67
N ARG A 60 0.93 10.53 0.95
CA ARG A 60 -0.33 10.49 1.70
C ARG A 60 -0.21 9.53 2.88
N SER A 61 -0.71 9.95 4.03
CA SER A 61 -0.83 9.10 5.21
C SER A 61 -2.22 8.47 5.30
N LEU A 62 -2.31 7.32 6.00
CA LEU A 62 -3.59 6.75 6.39
C LEU A 62 -4.45 7.76 7.17
N TYR A 63 -3.82 8.56 8.02
CA TYR A 63 -4.51 9.59 8.80
C TYR A 63 -5.22 10.62 7.92
N MET A 64 -4.53 11.15 6.90
CA MET A 64 -5.14 12.09 5.96
C MET A 64 -6.29 11.46 5.17
N GLN A 65 -6.13 10.22 4.72
CA GLN A 65 -7.17 9.54 3.92
C GLN A 65 -8.42 9.23 4.75
N LEU A 66 -8.27 8.86 6.03
CA LEU A 66 -9.39 8.68 6.95
C LEU A 66 -10.11 10.00 7.24
N LYS A 67 -9.38 11.12 7.40
CA LYS A 67 -9.99 12.44 7.64
C LYS A 67 -10.80 12.94 6.44
N MET A 68 -10.42 12.53 5.23
CA MET A 68 -11.06 12.92 3.98
C MET A 68 -12.13 11.91 3.51
N ASP A 69 -12.42 10.85 4.29
CA ASP A 69 -13.33 9.76 3.94
C ASP A 69 -12.99 9.03 2.61
N HIS A 70 -11.70 9.01 2.26
CA HIS A 70 -11.20 8.37 1.04
C HIS A 70 -10.63 6.96 1.31
N PHE A 71 -10.77 6.44 2.52
CA PHE A 71 -10.22 5.15 2.91
C PHE A 71 -11.21 4.01 2.62
N GLN A 72 -10.85 3.09 1.74
CA GLN A 72 -11.71 1.97 1.29
C GLN A 72 -11.14 0.58 1.62
N GLU A 73 -10.05 0.49 2.39
CA GLU A 73 -9.39 -0.78 2.65
C GLU A 73 -10.01 -1.55 3.83
N ASN A 74 -9.95 -2.89 3.76
CA ASN A 74 -10.59 -3.79 4.72
C ASN A 74 -9.76 -4.05 5.99
N PHE A 75 -8.91 -3.10 6.42
CA PHE A 75 -8.13 -3.23 7.64
C PHE A 75 -8.30 -2.02 8.56
N SER A 76 -8.12 -2.22 9.86
CA SER A 76 -8.27 -1.15 10.85
C SER A 76 -7.03 -0.26 10.94
N LYS A 77 -7.21 0.96 11.45
CA LYS A 77 -6.10 1.88 11.77
C LYS A 77 -5.00 1.22 12.63
N ASN A 78 -5.39 0.40 13.60
CA ASN A 78 -4.47 -0.31 14.49
C ASN A 78 -3.63 -1.37 13.76
N SER A 79 -4.09 -1.84 12.59
CA SER A 79 -3.32 -2.76 11.77
C SER A 79 -2.16 -2.05 11.06
N TYR A 80 -2.31 -0.75 10.77
CA TYR A 80 -1.33 0.05 10.04
C TYR A 80 -0.26 0.69 10.94
N TYR A 81 -0.64 1.20 12.11
CA TYR A 81 0.28 1.90 13.03
C TYR A 81 0.92 0.98 14.09
N ARG A 82 0.83 -0.33 13.90
CA ARG A 82 1.47 -1.32 14.77
C ARG A 82 2.93 -1.52 14.38
#